data_AF-A0A973D7B1-F1
#
_entry.id   AF-A0A973D7B1-F1
#
_cell.length_a   1.000
_cell.length_b   1.000
_cell.length_c   1.000
_cell.angle_alpha   90.00
_cell.angle_beta   90.00
_cell.angle_gamma   90.00
#
_symmetry.space_group_name_H-M   'P 1'
#
loop_
_entity.id
_entity.type
_entity.pdbx_description
1 polymer ?
#
loop_
_entity_poly.entity_id
_entity_poly.type
_entity_poly.pdbx_seq_one_letter_code
_entity_poly.pdbx_strand_id
1 'polypeptide(L)'
;MSFDPYAIPDLIGRFHPFLLHFPIGLLLWAGIVELIEAIRRQPIPANGPVSLPMVIPGACFAILAATSGWLLADQETPSSALDWHRWLGVSTAVIALVTAGVGLAMVKGRWVPRNGYRVALFLCVPVLAWGGHIGGELKWGDGYIEKGFEKV
;
A
#
# COMPACT_ATOMS: atom_id res chain seq x y z
N MET A 1 -38.03 5.05 -11.91
CA MET A 1 -36.63 5.05 -11.48
C MET A 1 -35.85 4.25 -12.50
N SER A 2 -35.09 4.92 -13.37
CA SER A 2 -34.12 4.24 -14.25
C SER A 2 -32.95 3.78 -13.38
N PHE A 3 -32.66 2.48 -13.38
CA PHE A 3 -31.45 1.95 -12.74
C PHE A 3 -30.27 2.38 -13.61
N ASP A 4 -29.38 3.21 -13.06
CA ASP A 4 -28.10 3.49 -13.69
C ASP A 4 -27.11 2.37 -13.32
N PRO A 5 -26.68 1.53 -14.28
CA PRO A 5 -25.74 0.44 -14.00
C PRO A 5 -24.36 0.93 -13.52
N TYR A 6 -24.03 2.22 -13.72
CA TYR A 6 -22.74 2.79 -13.33
C TYR A 6 -22.74 3.40 -11.92
N ALA A 7 -23.91 3.53 -11.28
CA ALA A 7 -24.02 4.16 -9.96
C ALA A 7 -23.23 3.41 -8.86
N ILE A 8 -23.20 2.07 -8.91
CA ILE A 8 -22.48 1.27 -7.91
C ILE A 8 -20.95 1.38 -8.11
N PRO A 9 -20.40 1.18 -9.32
CA PRO A 9 -18.97 1.41 -9.58
C PRO A 9 -18.48 2.82 -9.20
N ASP A 10 -19.23 3.87 -9.56
CA ASP A 10 -18.89 5.25 -9.21
C ASP A 10 -18.85 5.45 -7.69
N LEU A 11 -19.85 4.95 -6.97
CA LEU A 11 -19.89 4.99 -5.51
C LEU A 11 -18.66 4.32 -4.89
N ILE A 12 -18.30 3.12 -5.36
CA ILE A 12 -17.11 2.39 -4.89
C ILE A 12 -15.83 3.17 -5.19
N GLY A 13 -15.73 3.76 -6.39
CA GLY A 13 -14.60 4.60 -6.78
C GLY A 13 -14.41 5.78 -5.83
N ARG A 14 -15.49 6.46 -5.45
CA ARG A 14 -15.45 7.60 -4.51
C ARG A 14 -14.97 7.23 -3.10
N PHE A 15 -15.00 5.96 -2.72
CA PHE A 15 -14.42 5.50 -1.45
C PHE A 15 -12.89 5.35 -1.50
N HIS A 16 -12.25 5.46 -2.67
CA HIS A 16 -10.80 5.32 -2.80
C HIS A 16 -10.00 6.17 -1.79
N PRO A 17 -10.29 7.48 -1.61
CA PRO A 17 -9.61 8.30 -0.61
C PRO A 17 -9.76 7.76 0.81
N PHE A 18 -10.90 7.15 1.16
CA PHE A 18 -11.07 6.54 2.48
C PHE A 18 -10.24 5.25 2.60
N LEU A 19 -10.33 4.37 1.60
CA LEU A 19 -9.69 3.06 1.60
C LEU A 19 -8.16 3.14 1.58
N LEU A 20 -7.58 4.15 0.92
CA LEU A 20 -6.12 4.29 0.80
C LEU A 20 -5.41 4.66 2.10
N HIS A 21 -6.11 5.21 3.11
CA HIS A 21 -5.46 5.58 4.38
C HIS A 21 -5.01 4.35 5.18
N PHE A 22 -5.79 3.28 5.12
CA PHE A 22 -5.50 2.03 5.83
C PHE A 22 -4.20 1.36 5.39
N PRO A 23 -3.95 1.06 4.10
CA PRO A 23 -2.69 0.44 3.68
C PRO A 23 -1.51 1.37 3.96
N ILE A 24 -1.67 2.69 3.79
CA ILE A 24 -0.61 3.65 4.10
C ILE A 24 -0.22 3.56 5.57
N GLY A 25 -1.18 3.75 6.49
CA GLY A 25 -0.89 3.73 7.93
C GLY A 25 -0.37 2.36 8.41
N LEU A 26 -1.04 1.27 8.02
CA LEU A 26 -0.73 -0.07 8.51
C LEU A 26 0.61 -0.59 7.98
N LEU A 27 0.91 -0.44 6.69
CA LEU A 27 2.14 -0.98 6.11
C LEU A 27 3.36 -0.12 6.48
N LEU A 28 3.22 1.22 6.57
CA LEU A 28 4.29 2.06 7.12
C LEU A 28 4.60 1.70 8.56
N TRP A 29 3.56 1.57 9.40
CA TRP A 29 3.76 1.22 10.80
C TRP A 29 4.33 -0.20 10.97
N ALA A 30 3.89 -1.16 10.18
CA ALA A 30 4.49 -2.49 10.10
C ALA A 30 5.99 -2.41 9.77
N GLY A 31 6.36 -1.59 8.78
CA GLY A 31 7.74 -1.35 8.40
C GLY A 31 8.59 -0.77 9.53
N ILE A 32 8.06 0.21 10.29
CA ILE A 32 8.73 0.81 11.44
C ILE A 32 8.96 -0.24 12.55
N VAL A 33 7.92 -0.99 12.91
CA VAL A 33 8.02 -2.06 13.92
C VAL A 33 9.09 -3.07 13.53
N GLU A 34 9.07 -3.53 12.27
CA GLU A 34 10.04 -4.51 11.79
C GLU A 34 11.46 -3.95 11.68
N LEU A 35 11.61 -2.66 11.35
CA LEU A 35 12.89 -1.96 11.35
C LEU A 35 13.48 -1.88 12.77
N ILE A 36 12.67 -1.57 13.77
CA ILE A 36 13.11 -1.57 15.18
C ILE A 36 13.60 -2.96 15.59
N GLU A 37 12.86 -4.02 15.27
CA GLU A 37 13.26 -5.39 15.57
C GLU A 37 14.54 -5.80 14.81
N ALA A 38 14.71 -5.35 13.58
CA ALA A 38 15.94 -5.57 12.80
C ALA A 38 17.15 -4.85 13.41
N ILE A 39 17.01 -3.59 13.83
CA ILE A 39 18.08 -2.81 14.50
C ILE A 39 18.47 -3.46 15.83
N ARG A 40 17.48 -3.94 16.60
CA ARG A 40 17.70 -4.67 17.85
C ARG A 40 18.29 -6.08 17.64
N ARG A 41 18.57 -6.47 16.39
CA ARG A 41 19.06 -7.79 15.98
C ARG A 41 18.18 -8.95 16.48
N GLN A 42 16.91 -8.67 16.70
CA GLN A 42 15.94 -9.69 17.11
C GLN A 42 15.62 -10.56 15.89
N PRO A 43 15.71 -11.90 16.00
CA PRO A 43 15.22 -12.78 14.96
C PRO A 43 13.69 -12.71 14.91
N ILE A 44 13.10 -13.05 13.77
CA ILE A 44 11.65 -13.22 13.68
C ILE A 44 11.24 -14.36 14.63
N PRO A 45 10.26 -14.14 15.53
CA PRO A 45 9.77 -15.17 16.43
C PRO A 45 9.24 -16.43 15.72
N ALA A 46 9.27 -17.57 16.40
CA ALA A 46 8.76 -18.84 15.86
C ALA A 46 7.24 -18.80 15.57
N ASN A 47 6.50 -17.96 16.28
CA ASN A 47 5.08 -17.71 16.06
C ASN A 47 4.81 -16.62 15.00
N GLY A 48 5.82 -16.20 14.24
CA GLY A 48 5.72 -15.27 13.11
C GLY A 48 6.20 -13.84 13.42
N PRO A 49 6.23 -12.96 12.40
CA PRO A 49 6.66 -11.57 12.54
C PRO A 49 5.71 -10.76 13.43
N VAL A 50 6.27 -9.89 14.27
CA VAL A 50 5.52 -9.00 15.18
C VAL A 50 4.61 -8.05 14.41
N SER A 51 5.04 -7.62 13.22
CA SER A 51 4.32 -6.71 12.34
C SER A 51 3.21 -7.38 11.51
N LEU A 52 3.09 -8.72 11.53
CA LEU A 52 2.14 -9.46 10.70
C LEU A 52 0.66 -9.07 10.92
N PRO A 53 0.18 -8.81 12.15
CA PRO A 53 -1.19 -8.35 12.38
C PRO A 53 -1.54 -7.02 11.72
N MET A 54 -0.55 -6.21 11.34
CA MET A 54 -0.73 -4.96 10.58
C MET A 54 -0.66 -5.22 9.07
N VAL A 55 0.25 -6.10 8.64
CA VAL A 55 0.45 -6.41 7.22
C VAL A 55 -0.77 -7.09 6.61
N ILE A 56 -1.45 -8.00 7.32
CA ILE A 56 -2.65 -8.69 6.79
C ILE A 56 -3.77 -7.71 6.43
N PRO A 57 -4.31 -6.89 7.36
CA PRO A 57 -5.32 -5.90 7.00
C PRO A 57 -4.76 -4.84 6.04
N GLY A 58 -3.48 -4.46 6.16
CA GLY A 58 -2.83 -3.56 5.21
C GLY A 58 -2.88 -4.06 3.76
N ALA A 59 -2.59 -5.35 3.54
CA ALA A 59 -2.70 -5.99 2.23
C ALA A 59 -4.14 -6.03 1.72
N CYS A 60 -5.11 -6.39 2.58
CA CYS A 60 -6.53 -6.40 2.22
C CYS A 60 -7.00 -5.01 1.75
N PHE A 61 -6.70 -3.95 2.52
CA PHE A 61 -7.09 -2.61 2.13
C PHE A 61 -6.27 -2.07 0.95
N ALA A 62 -5.03 -2.51 0.73
CA ALA A 62 -4.27 -2.15 -0.47
C ALA A 62 -4.96 -2.68 -1.74
N ILE A 63 -5.50 -3.90 -1.70
CA ILE A 63 -6.30 -4.45 -2.81
C ILE A 63 -7.58 -3.63 -3.01
N LEU A 64 -8.30 -3.32 -1.93
CA LEU A 64 -9.53 -2.50 -2.02
C LEU A 64 -9.24 -1.09 -2.55
N ALA A 65 -8.14 -0.47 -2.11
CA ALA A 65 -7.70 0.84 -2.57
C ALA A 65 -7.30 0.80 -4.05
N ALA A 66 -6.54 -0.20 -4.49
CA ALA A 66 -6.19 -0.36 -5.90
C ALA A 66 -7.46 -0.51 -6.76
N THR A 67 -8.36 -1.43 -6.40
CA THR A 67 -9.61 -1.66 -7.14
C THR A 67 -10.49 -0.42 -7.21
N SER A 68 -10.74 0.25 -6.08
CA SER A 68 -11.51 1.51 -6.06
C SER A 68 -10.82 2.62 -6.84
N GLY A 69 -9.49 2.70 -6.83
CA GLY A 69 -8.73 3.68 -7.60
C GLY A 69 -8.89 3.50 -9.11
N TRP A 70 -8.89 2.25 -9.59
CA TRP A 70 -9.17 1.95 -11.00
C TRP A 70 -10.60 2.32 -11.41
N LEU A 71 -11.58 2.18 -10.52
CA LEU A 71 -12.97 2.58 -10.76
C LEU A 71 -13.16 4.11 -10.73
N LEU A 72 -12.39 4.81 -9.90
CA LEU A 72 -12.45 6.27 -9.78
C LEU A 72 -11.74 7.00 -10.94
N ALA A 73 -10.70 6.39 -11.48
CA ALA A 73 -9.79 7.08 -12.38
C ALA A 73 -10.47 7.41 -13.71
N ASP A 74 -10.48 8.70 -14.04
CA ASP A 74 -10.97 9.22 -15.31
C ASP A 74 -10.13 8.66 -16.47
N GLN A 75 -10.79 8.11 -17.48
CA GLN A 75 -10.13 7.57 -18.67
C GLN A 75 -9.97 8.62 -19.78
N GLU A 76 -10.66 9.75 -19.68
CA GLU A 76 -10.66 10.78 -20.72
C GLU A 76 -9.48 11.76 -20.62
N THR A 77 -8.81 11.80 -19.45
CA THR A 77 -7.65 12.68 -19.22
C THR A 77 -6.39 11.87 -18.85
N PRO A 78 -5.76 11.16 -19.80
CA PRO A 78 -4.55 10.39 -19.53
C PRO A 78 -3.40 11.30 -19.09
N SER A 79 -2.74 10.94 -17.99
CA SER A 79 -1.52 11.58 -17.53
C SER A 79 -0.50 10.52 -17.12
N SER A 80 0.78 10.79 -17.39
CA SER A 80 1.88 9.89 -17.00
C SER A 80 1.92 9.68 -15.47
N ALA A 81 1.61 10.71 -14.69
CA ALA A 81 1.50 10.63 -13.24
C ALA A 81 0.39 9.66 -12.80
N LEU A 82 -0.79 9.68 -13.45
CA LEU A 82 -1.88 8.76 -13.15
C LEU A 82 -1.49 7.31 -13.42
N ASP A 83 -0.79 7.04 -14.53
CA ASP A 83 -0.33 5.69 -14.86
C ASP A 83 0.71 5.18 -13.87
N TRP A 84 1.68 6.02 -13.50
CA TRP A 84 2.62 5.68 -12.44
C TRP A 84 1.92 5.40 -11.12
N HIS A 85 0.98 6.25 -10.70
CA HIS A 85 0.22 6.07 -9.47
C HIS A 85 -0.58 4.74 -9.47
N ARG A 86 -1.26 4.43 -10.58
CA ARG A 86 -2.01 3.16 -10.74
C ARG A 86 -1.10 1.94 -10.54
N TRP A 87 0.03 1.91 -11.24
CA TRP A 87 0.94 0.76 -11.19
C TRP A 87 1.68 0.64 -9.86
N LEU A 88 1.99 1.75 -9.20
CA LEU A 88 2.54 1.73 -7.83
C LEU A 88 1.51 1.21 -6.81
N GLY A 89 0.24 1.59 -6.96
CA GLY A 89 -0.86 1.08 -6.15
C GLY A 89 -1.03 -0.44 -6.30
N VAL A 90 -1.04 -0.95 -7.54
CA VAL A 90 -1.09 -2.40 -7.82
C VAL A 90 0.14 -3.11 -7.27
N SER A 91 1.33 -2.55 -7.48
CA SER A 91 2.58 -3.11 -6.98
C SER A 91 2.58 -3.20 -5.45
N THR A 92 2.10 -2.15 -4.77
CA THR A 92 1.91 -2.15 -3.31
C THR A 92 1.01 -3.29 -2.87
N ALA A 93 -0.16 -3.46 -3.50
CA ALA A 93 -1.09 -4.53 -3.16
C ALA A 93 -0.48 -5.92 -3.34
N VAL A 94 0.24 -6.15 -4.45
CA VAL A 94 0.93 -7.41 -4.73
C VAL A 94 2.03 -7.69 -3.71
N ILE A 95 2.92 -6.73 -3.44
CA ILE A 95 4.02 -6.92 -2.50
C ILE A 95 3.48 -7.11 -1.08
N ALA A 96 2.47 -6.36 -0.66
CA ALA A 96 1.83 -6.51 0.65
C ALA A 96 1.19 -7.91 0.80
N LEU A 97 0.51 -8.40 -0.25
CA LEU A 97 -0.08 -9.73 -0.27
C LEU A 97 0.99 -10.83 -0.17
N VAL A 98 2.08 -10.71 -0.92
CA VAL A 98 3.23 -11.62 -0.83
C VAL A 98 3.83 -11.58 0.58
N THR A 99 4.01 -10.39 1.16
CA THR A 99 4.54 -10.21 2.51
C THR A 99 3.66 -10.88 3.56
N ALA A 100 2.33 -10.71 3.46
CA ALA A 100 1.36 -11.40 4.31
C ALA A 100 1.44 -12.92 4.15
N GLY A 101 1.54 -13.41 2.92
CA GLY A 101 1.67 -14.84 2.61
C GLY A 101 2.94 -15.46 3.20
N VAL A 102 4.08 -14.77 3.08
CA VAL A 102 5.35 -15.19 3.70
C VAL A 102 5.22 -15.21 5.21
N GLY A 103 4.65 -14.17 5.84
CA GLY A 103 4.44 -14.13 7.28
C GLY A 103 3.54 -15.26 7.77
N LEU A 104 2.44 -15.54 7.09
CA LEU A 104 1.54 -16.66 7.38
C LEU A 104 2.22 -18.03 7.20
N ALA A 105 3.11 -18.16 6.22
CA ALA A 105 3.91 -19.37 6.03
C ALA A 105 4.88 -19.60 7.21
N MET A 106 5.50 -18.53 7.75
CA MET A 106 6.34 -18.59 8.94
C MET A 106 5.56 -19.07 10.17
N VAL A 107 4.37 -18.51 10.41
CA VAL A 107 3.50 -18.93 11.54
C VAL A 107 3.16 -20.42 11.45
N LYS A 108 2.99 -20.95 10.24
CA LYS A 108 2.69 -22.36 9.98
C LYS A 108 3.93 -23.28 9.99
N GLY A 109 5.10 -22.76 10.34
CA GLY A 109 6.36 -23.52 10.36
C GLY A 109 6.82 -24.00 8.97
N ARG A 110 6.33 -23.39 7.88
CA ARG A 110 6.78 -23.74 6.53
C ARG A 110 8.17 -23.16 6.29
N TRP A 111 8.95 -23.84 5.44
CA TRP A 111 10.24 -23.30 5.03
C TRP A 111 10.06 -22.02 4.23
N VAL A 112 10.67 -20.95 4.72
CA VAL A 112 10.80 -19.67 4.03
C VAL A 112 12.18 -19.09 4.33
N PRO A 113 12.75 -18.29 3.42
CA PRO A 113 14.02 -17.63 3.66
C PRO A 113 13.97 -16.78 4.94
N ARG A 114 15.01 -16.88 5.78
CA ARG A 114 15.08 -16.23 7.11
C ARG A 114 14.71 -14.75 7.10
N ASN A 115 15.08 -14.03 6.04
CA ASN A 115 14.83 -12.59 5.89
C ASN A 115 13.78 -12.27 4.83
N GLY A 116 13.11 -13.27 4.25
CA GLY A 116 12.19 -13.09 3.12
C GLY A 116 11.04 -12.13 3.47
N TYR A 117 10.50 -12.24 4.68
CA TYR A 117 9.47 -11.32 5.17
C TYR A 117 9.95 -9.87 5.26
N ARG A 118 11.12 -9.64 5.88
CA ARG A 118 11.70 -8.29 6.04
C ARG A 118 12.01 -7.65 4.70
N VAL A 119 12.60 -8.41 3.78
CA VAL A 119 12.91 -7.93 2.43
C VAL A 119 11.64 -7.52 1.71
N ALA A 120 10.60 -8.36 1.72
CA ALA A 120 9.33 -8.04 1.08
C ALA A 120 8.67 -6.79 1.69
N LEU A 121 8.64 -6.67 3.03
CA LEU A 121 8.07 -5.52 3.71
C LEU A 121 8.85 -4.22 3.45
N PHE A 122 10.18 -4.27 3.50
CA PHE A 122 11.03 -3.10 3.24
C PHE A 122 11.08 -2.71 1.75
N LEU A 123 10.71 -3.60 0.84
CA LEU A 123 10.42 -3.24 -0.55
C LEU A 123 9.02 -2.62 -0.69
N CYS A 124 8.04 -3.08 0.07
CA CYS A 124 6.67 -2.58 0.02
C CYS A 124 6.57 -1.11 0.45
N VAL A 125 7.28 -0.73 1.52
CA VAL A 125 7.18 0.60 2.14
C VAL A 125 7.58 1.74 1.18
N PRO A 126 8.74 1.69 0.49
CA PRO A 126 9.09 2.73 -0.49
C PRO A 126 8.12 2.80 -1.67
N VAL A 127 7.63 1.67 -2.17
CA VAL A 127 6.66 1.64 -3.29
C VAL A 127 5.35 2.30 -2.88
N LEU A 128 4.85 1.97 -1.69
CA LEU A 128 3.67 2.62 -1.09
C LEU A 128 3.89 4.12 -0.93
N ALA A 129 5.02 4.53 -0.35
CA ALA A 129 5.33 5.93 -0.08
C ALA A 129 5.41 6.76 -1.37
N TRP A 130 6.08 6.21 -2.40
CA TRP A 130 6.17 6.84 -3.71
C TRP A 130 4.81 6.94 -4.39
N GLY A 131 3.99 5.88 -4.32
CA GLY A 131 2.61 5.92 -4.79
C GLY A 131 1.77 7.00 -4.09
N GLY A 132 1.94 7.15 -2.78
CA GLY A 132 1.29 8.21 -1.99
C GLY A 132 1.75 9.62 -2.36
N HIS A 133 3.04 9.81 -2.63
CA HIS A 133 3.59 11.08 -3.10
C HIS A 133 2.94 11.51 -4.43
N ILE A 134 2.95 10.65 -5.45
CA ILE A 134 2.32 10.93 -6.74
C ILE A 134 0.80 11.12 -6.58
N GLY A 135 0.15 10.34 -5.71
CA GLY A 135 -1.28 10.53 -5.40
C GLY A 135 -1.60 11.91 -4.82
N GLY A 136 -0.68 12.47 -4.03
CA GLY A 136 -0.75 13.84 -3.53
C GLY A 136 -0.63 14.87 -4.65
N GLU A 137 0.32 14.70 -5.56
CA GLU A 137 0.50 15.58 -6.73
C GLU A 137 -0.73 15.57 -7.64
N LEU A 138 -1.33 14.40 -7.90
CA LEU A 138 -2.57 14.29 -8.68
C LEU A 138 -3.73 15.09 -8.06
N LYS A 139 -3.75 15.24 -6.73
CA LYS A 139 -4.81 15.97 -6.03
C LYS A 139 -4.53 17.46 -5.87
N TRP A 140 -3.28 17.83 -5.61
CA TRP A 140 -2.89 19.19 -5.20
C TRP A 140 -2.04 19.93 -6.23
N GLY A 141 -1.68 19.26 -7.33
CA GLY A 141 -0.83 19.76 -8.40
C GLY A 141 0.65 19.35 -8.25
N ASP A 142 1.36 19.35 -9.37
CA ASP A 142 2.77 18.94 -9.46
C ASP A 142 3.66 19.72 -8.48
N GLY A 143 4.61 19.02 -7.87
CA GLY A 143 5.59 19.63 -6.98
C GLY A 143 4.99 20.20 -5.69
N TYR A 144 3.83 19.69 -5.24
CA TYR A 144 3.11 20.26 -4.10
C TYR A 144 3.97 20.31 -2.83
N ILE A 145 4.74 19.25 -2.57
CA ILE A 145 5.60 19.15 -1.38
C ILE A 145 6.86 20.01 -1.57
N GLU A 146 7.44 19.96 -2.77
CA GLU A 146 8.67 20.64 -3.20
C GLU A 146 8.51 22.16 -3.09
N LYS A 147 7.38 22.70 -3.57
CA LYS A 147 7.02 24.12 -3.43
C LYS A 147 6.89 24.57 -1.98
N GLY A 148 6.66 23.64 -1.05
CA GLY A 148 6.68 23.91 0.38
C GLY A 148 8.10 24.17 0.90
N PHE A 149 9.08 23.42 0.41
CA PHE A 149 10.49 23.58 0.81
C PHE A 149 11.12 24.87 0.30
N GLU A 150 10.66 25.42 -0.82
CA GLU A 150 11.13 26.73 -1.33
C GLU A 150 10.84 27.90 -0.38
N LYS A 151 9.94 27.70 0.60
CA LYS A 151 9.55 28.72 1.59
C LYS A 151 10.35 28.65 2.90
N VAL A 152 11.21 27.64 3.06
CA VAL A 152 12.02 27.39 4.27
C VAL A 152 13.47 27.71 3.96
#